data_AF-A0A537QCV2-F1
#
_entry.id   AF-A0A537QCV2-F1
#
_cell.length_a   1.000
_cell.length_b   1.000
_cell.length_c   1.000
_cell.angle_alpha   90.00
_cell.angle_beta   90.00
_cell.angle_gamma   90.00
#
_symmetry.space_group_name_H-M   'P 1'
#
loop_
_entity.id
_entity.type
_entity.pdbx_description
1 polymer ?
#
loop_
_entity_poly.entity_id
_entity_poly.type
_entity_poly.pdbx_seq_one_letter_code
_entity_poly.pdbx_strand_id
1 'polypeptide(L)'
;SLTLTSQHGTVGVSTLPVVSVDGMQTKAPEPRVAPASEPYWPDGAQETDLFAKIEGLAELHKKGILSSEEFAAKKAELLSRL
;
A
#
# COMPACT_ATOMS: atom_id res chain seq x y z
N SER A 1 -11.87 -9.17 6.40
CA SER A 1 -11.00 -8.32 7.24
C SER A 1 -11.86 -7.22 7.84
N LEU A 2 -11.63 -6.83 9.10
CA LEU A 2 -12.36 -5.76 9.77
C LEU A 2 -11.44 -4.56 9.98
N THR A 3 -11.96 -3.37 9.71
CA THR A 3 -11.17 -2.14 9.68
C THR A 3 -11.89 -1.05 10.46
N LEU A 4 -11.18 -0.37 11.35
CA LEU A 4 -11.69 0.75 12.15
C LEU A 4 -11.22 2.07 11.55
N THR A 5 -12.15 2.99 11.27
CA THR A 5 -11.86 4.31 10.72
C THR A 5 -12.14 5.41 11.75
N SER A 6 -11.22 6.35 11.87
CA SER A 6 -11.35 7.57 12.66
C SER A 6 -10.89 8.76 11.83
N GLN A 7 -11.12 9.98 12.31
CA GLN A 7 -10.64 11.20 11.65
C GLN A 7 -9.10 11.26 11.53
N HIS A 8 -8.40 10.39 12.28
CA HIS A 8 -6.95 10.26 12.28
C HIS A 8 -6.44 9.12 11.37
N GLY A 9 -7.32 8.46 10.62
CA GLY A 9 -6.97 7.42 9.66
C GLY A 9 -7.60 6.06 9.94
N THR A 10 -7.05 5.04 9.29
CA THR A 10 -7.62 3.69 9.19
C THR A 10 -6.69 2.67 9.86
N VAL A 11 -7.25 1.84 10.75
CA VAL A 11 -6.51 0.77 11.46
C VAL A 11 -7.14 -0.58 11.16
N GLY A 12 -6.31 -1.53 10.71
CA GLY A 12 -6.71 -2.94 10.54
C GLY A 12 -6.67 -3.66 11.88
N VAL A 13 -7.77 -4.31 12.29
CA VAL A 13 -7.83 -4.94 13.62
C VAL A 13 -6.88 -6.13 13.78
N SER A 14 -6.44 -6.73 12.67
CA SER A 14 -5.54 -7.89 12.63
C SER A 14 -4.07 -7.57 12.94
N THR A 15 -3.69 -6.29 12.94
CA THR A 15 -2.32 -5.86 13.30
C THR A 15 -2.22 -5.40 14.75
N LEU A 16 -3.34 -5.32 15.47
CA LEU A 16 -3.37 -4.86 16.85
C LEU A 16 -3.00 -5.99 17.81
N PRO A 17 -2.22 -5.68 18.87
CA PRO A 17 -1.91 -6.66 19.91
C PRO A 17 -3.17 -7.01 20.69
N VAL A 18 -3.41 -8.31 20.88
CA VAL A 18 -4.54 -8.80 21.67
C VAL A 18 -4.18 -8.75 23.15
N VAL A 19 -4.95 -7.99 23.93
CA VAL A 19 -4.67 -7.73 25.36
C VAL A 19 -5.44 -8.67 26.29
N SER A 20 -6.61 -9.17 25.88
CA SER A 20 -7.43 -10.11 26.64
C SER A 20 -8.16 -11.08 25.72
N VAL A 21 -8.15 -12.37 26.08
CA VAL A 21 -8.96 -13.41 25.45
C VAL A 21 -9.73 -14.13 26.55
N ASP A 22 -11.05 -14.33 26.36
CA ASP A 22 -11.89 -15.10 27.29
C ASP A 22 -11.79 -14.66 28.78
N GLY A 23 -11.71 -13.34 29.03
CA GLY A 23 -11.61 -12.79 30.39
C GLY A 23 -10.26 -13.00 31.09
N MET A 24 -9.33 -13.74 30.48
CA MET A 24 -7.95 -13.85 30.95
C MET A 24 -7.08 -12.78 30.27
N GLN A 25 -6.50 -11.88 31.08
CA GLN A 25 -5.45 -10.97 30.63
C GLN A 25 -4.22 -11.79 30.25
N THR A 26 -3.95 -11.91 28.96
CA THR A 26 -2.68 -12.41 28.45
C THR A 26 -1.60 -11.38 28.77
N LYS A 27 -0.56 -11.75 29.53
CA LYS A 27 0.60 -10.90 29.79
C LYS A 27 1.10 -10.35 28.45
N ALA A 28 1.18 -9.02 28.35
CA ALA A 28 1.75 -8.35 27.20
C ALA A 28 3.11 -8.98 26.88
N PRO A 29 3.38 -9.41 25.64
CA PRO A 29 4.71 -9.86 25.27
C PRO A 29 5.67 -8.71 25.57
N GLU A 30 6.73 -8.98 26.33
CA GLU A 30 7.86 -8.06 26.43
C GLU A 30 8.26 -7.64 25.01
N PRO A 31 8.65 -6.37 24.80
CA PRO A 31 9.03 -5.88 23.48
C PRO A 31 10.30 -6.63 23.05
N ARG A 32 10.09 -7.79 22.43
CA ARG A 32 11.09 -8.41 21.58
C ARG A 32 11.31 -7.37 20.50
N VAL A 33 12.50 -6.80 20.47
CA VAL A 33 13.03 -6.09 19.30
C VAL A 33 12.92 -7.04 18.12
N ALA A 34 11.76 -7.04 17.47
CA ALA A 34 11.59 -7.61 16.16
C ALA A 34 12.56 -6.87 15.24
N PRO A 35 13.19 -7.54 14.27
CA PRO A 35 13.87 -6.81 13.21
C PRO A 35 12.89 -5.76 12.71
N ALA A 36 13.34 -4.50 12.69
CA ALA A 36 12.53 -3.34 12.38
C ALA A 36 11.56 -3.71 11.26
N SER A 37 10.27 -3.72 11.59
CA SER A 37 9.23 -3.88 10.60
C SER A 37 9.55 -2.88 9.51
N GLU A 38 9.82 -3.37 8.30
CA GLU A 38 9.88 -2.51 7.12
C GLU A 38 8.71 -1.55 7.21
N PRO A 39 8.93 -0.24 6.97
CA PRO A 39 7.86 0.72 7.05
C PRO A 39 6.72 0.18 6.20
N TYR A 40 5.60 -0.10 6.84
CA TYR A 40 4.35 -0.38 6.16
C TYR A 40 4.00 0.91 5.45
N TRP A 41 4.50 1.06 4.23
CA TRP A 41 4.12 2.16 3.37
C TRP A 41 2.62 1.99 3.13
N PRO A 42 1.81 3.00 3.48
CA PRO A 42 0.42 2.97 3.09
C PRO A 42 0.40 2.86 1.56
N ASP A 43 -0.51 2.05 1.05
CA ASP A 43 -0.76 1.77 -0.37
C ASP A 43 -0.66 3.05 -1.25
N GLY A 44 -1.00 4.22 -0.70
CA GLY A 44 -0.85 5.54 -1.32
C GLY A 44 0.55 5.93 -1.81
N ALA A 45 1.64 5.38 -1.25
CA ALA A 45 2.98 5.60 -1.82
C ALA A 45 3.14 4.86 -3.16
N GLN A 46 2.58 3.65 -3.28
CA GLN A 46 2.56 2.90 -4.53
C GLN A 46 1.64 3.56 -5.56
N GLU A 47 0.50 4.12 -5.14
CA GLU A 47 -0.40 4.89 -6.00
C GLU A 47 0.29 6.14 -6.57
N THR A 48 1.03 6.87 -5.73
CA THR A 48 1.78 8.07 -6.17
C THR A 48 2.89 7.70 -7.17
N ASP A 49 3.62 6.62 -6.90
CA ASP A 49 4.61 6.04 -7.83
C ASP A 49 3.97 5.54 -9.14
N LEU A 50 2.74 5.02 -9.08
CA LEU A 50 1.96 4.58 -10.24
C LEU A 50 1.62 5.76 -11.16
N PHE A 51 1.15 6.87 -10.61
CA PHE A 51 0.90 8.08 -11.40
C PHE A 51 2.19 8.65 -12.00
N ALA A 52 3.29 8.66 -11.25
CA ALA A 52 4.60 9.08 -11.76
C ALA A 52 5.08 8.19 -12.93
N LYS A 53 4.83 6.87 -12.87
CA LYS A 53 5.12 5.94 -13.98
C LYS A 53 4.27 6.20 -15.21
N ILE A 54 2.97 6.49 -15.05
CA ILE A 54 2.08 6.83 -16.16
C ILE A 54 2.57 8.11 -16.87
N GLU A 55 3.04 9.11 -16.13
CA GLU A 55 3.61 10.33 -16.70
C GLU A 55 4.93 10.05 -17.45
N GLY A 56 5.81 9.21 -16.89
CA GLY A 56 7.02 8.76 -17.57
C GLY A 56 6.74 8.04 -18.90
N LEU A 57 5.70 7.20 -18.95
CA LEU A 57 5.25 6.53 -20.17
C LEU A 57 4.72 7.52 -21.22
N ALA A 58 4.01 8.57 -20.80
CA ALA A 58 3.49 9.59 -21.70
C ALA A 58 4.63 10.40 -22.35
N GLU A 59 5.67 10.73 -21.59
CA GLU A 59 6.86 11.41 -22.11
C GLU A 59 7.66 10.52 -23.07
N LEU A 60 7.80 9.23 -22.78
CA LEU A 60 8.43 8.26 -23.68
C LEU A 60 7.65 8.07 -24.99
N HIS A 61 6.31 8.05 -24.92
CA HIS A 61 5.42 8.00 -26.10
C HIS A 61 5.53 9.29 -26.92
N LYS A 62 5.52 10.45 -26.28
CA LYS A 62 5.71 11.76 -26.94
C LYS A 62 7.08 11.89 -27.61
N LYS A 63 8.11 11.26 -27.05
CA LYS A 63 9.45 11.13 -27.66
C LYS A 63 9.50 10.13 -28.82
N GLY A 64 8.41 9.42 -29.10
CA GLY A 64 8.31 8.42 -30.17
C GLY A 64 9.06 7.11 -29.87
N ILE A 65 9.43 6.87 -28.61
CA ILE A 65 10.15 5.66 -28.18
C ILE A 65 9.16 4.49 -28.02
N LEU A 66 7.92 4.80 -27.62
CA LEU A 66 6.83 3.84 -27.51
C LEU A 66 5.83 4.05 -28.66
N SER A 67 5.26 2.95 -29.15
CA SER A 67 4.08 2.99 -30.02
C SER A 67 2.84 3.39 -29.22
N SER A 68 1.83 3.95 -29.88
CA SER A 68 0.52 4.24 -29.25
C SER A 68 -0.15 3.00 -28.67
N GLU A 69 0.07 1.81 -29.27
CA GLU A 69 -0.50 0.55 -28.78
C GLU A 69 0.15 0.11 -27.46
N GLU A 70 1.47 0.12 -27.39
CA GLU A 70 2.24 -0.19 -26.17
C GLU A 70 1.91 0.77 -25.03
N PHE A 71 1.81 2.07 -25.34
CA PHE A 71 1.41 3.08 -24.35
C PHE A 71 0.00 2.83 -23.80
N ALA A 72 -0.97 2.54 -24.67
CA ALA A 72 -2.34 2.27 -24.26
C ALA A 72 -2.45 1.01 -23.40
N ALA A 73 -1.76 -0.08 -23.78
CA ALA A 73 -1.74 -1.32 -23.02
C ALA A 73 -1.12 -1.13 -21.62
N LYS A 74 0.05 -0.46 -21.55
CA LYS A 74 0.73 -0.19 -20.26
C LYS A 74 -0.08 0.74 -19.37
N LYS A 75 -0.69 1.78 -19.93
CA LYS A 75 -1.56 2.69 -19.17
C LYS A 75 -2.78 1.95 -18.59
N ALA A 76 -3.42 1.08 -19.37
CA ALA A 76 -4.57 0.31 -18.91
C ALA A 76 -4.21 -0.70 -17.81
N GLU A 77 -3.05 -1.35 -17.92
CA GLU A 77 -2.50 -2.26 -16.90
C GLU A 77 -2.26 -1.52 -15.58
N LEU A 78 -1.56 -0.39 -15.62
CA LEU A 78 -1.25 0.40 -14.43
C LEU A 78 -2.50 1.00 -13.79
N LEU A 79 -3.49 1.40 -14.58
CA LEU A 79 -4.77 1.88 -14.07
C LEU A 79 -5.66 0.78 -13.49
N SER A 80 -5.57 -0.46 -13.99
CA SER A 80 -6.32 -1.61 -13.44
C SER A 80 -5.77 -2.10 -12.11
N ARG A 81 -4.55 -1.66 -11.74
CA ARG A 81 -3.89 -2.01 -10.49
C ARG A 81 -4.34 -1.12 -9.32
N LEU A 82 -4.97 0.02 -9.62
CA LEU A 82 -5.58 0.97 -8.69
C LEU A 82 -7.00 0.51 -8.33
#